data_AF-A0A0U3P1E3-F1
#
_entry.id   AF-A0A0U3P1E3-F1
#
_cell.length_a   1.000
_cell.length_b   1.000
_cell.length_c   1.000
_cell.angle_alpha   90.00
_cell.angle_beta   90.00
_cell.angle_gamma   90.00
#
_symmetry.space_group_name_H-M   'P 1'
#
loop_
_entity.id
_entity.type
_entity.pdbx_description
1 polymer ?
#
loop_
_entity_poly.entity_id
_entity_poly.type
_entity_poly.pdbx_seq_one_letter_code
_entity_poly.pdbx_strand_id
1 'polypeptide(L)' 'MTHEEFQAQCDADEAELLRLMEWRAIEKSLSALYRARYAGDDSTLTRQKIERYEALQQALMGNPEALAA' A
#
# COMPACT_ATOMS: atom_id res chain seq x y z
N MET A 1 -26.48 20.07 3.19
CA MET A 1 -25.11 19.99 3.72
C MET A 1 -25.02 20.90 4.92
N THR A 2 -25.13 20.32 6.11
CA THR A 2 -24.82 20.95 7.40
C THR A 2 -23.31 21.09 7.55
N HIS A 3 -22.87 21.83 8.57
CA HIS A 3 -21.45 21.92 8.91
C HIS A 3 -20.86 20.54 9.24
N GLU A 4 -21.62 19.70 9.95
CA GLU A 4 -21.20 18.33 10.30
C GLU A 4 -21.08 17.44 9.05
N GLU A 5 -22.03 17.53 8.12
CA GLU A 5 -21.98 16.80 6.84
C GLU A 5 -20.78 17.23 5.99
N PHE A 6 -20.44 18.52 6.00
CA PHE A 6 -19.27 19.05 5.30
C PHE A 6 -17.96 18.55 5.92
N GLN A 7 -17.84 18.60 7.26
CA GLN A 7 -16.65 18.12 7.95
C GLN A 7 -16.44 16.61 7.71
N ALA A 8 -17.50 15.82 7.79
CA ALA A 8 -17.44 14.38 7.52
C ALA A 8 -16.98 14.08 6.08
N GLN A 9 -17.39 14.90 5.10
CA GLN A 9 -16.91 14.77 3.72
C GLN A 9 -15.42 15.12 3.61
N CYS A 10 -14.97 16.21 4.25
CA CYS A 10 -13.55 16.56 4.25
C CYS A 10 -12.68 15.46 4.87
N ASP A 11 -13.11 14.88 5.99
CA ASP A 11 -12.39 13.79 6.65
C ASP A 11 -12.34 12.53 5.77
N ALA A 12 -13.43 12.24 5.03
CA ALA A 12 -13.49 11.12 4.09
C ALA A 12 -12.56 11.33 2.88
N ASP A 13 -12.55 12.54 2.31
CA ASP A 13 -11.69 12.92 1.19
C ASP A 13 -10.20 12.86 1.59
N GLU A 14 -9.87 13.33 2.80
CA GLU A 14 -8.51 13.22 3.36
C GLU A 14 -8.10 11.76 3.55
N ALA A 15 -8.97 10.92 4.11
CA ALA A 15 -8.70 9.50 4.28
C ALA A 15 -8.49 8.77 2.94
N GLU A 16 -9.27 9.12 1.91
CA GLU A 16 -9.08 8.59 0.55
C GLU A 16 -7.74 9.03 -0.06
N LEU A 17 -7.41 10.32 0.08
CA LEU A 17 -6.13 10.85 -0.40
C LEU A 17 -4.93 10.14 0.26
N LEU A 18 -4.98 9.95 1.57
CA LEU A 18 -3.95 9.23 2.32
C LEU A 18 -3.82 7.78 1.83
N ARG A 19 -4.94 7.08 1.66
CA ARG A 19 -4.95 5.70 1.12
C ARG A 19 -4.33 5.64 -0.29
N LEU A 20 -4.64 6.61 -1.15
CA LEU A 20 -4.07 6.70 -2.51
C LEU A 20 -2.55 6.94 -2.45
N MET A 21 -2.08 7.80 -1.55
CA MET A 21 -0.65 8.07 -1.37
C MET A 21 0.11 6.83 -0.89
N GLU A 22 -0.45 6.09 0.08
CA GLU A 22 0.11 4.83 0.57
C GLU A 22 0.17 3.78 -0.55
N TRP A 23 -0.91 3.64 -1.33
CA TRP A 23 -0.95 2.74 -2.49
C TRP A 23 0.19 3.05 -3.48
N ARG A 24 0.36 4.32 -3.87
CA ARG A 24 1.41 4.74 -4.81
C ARG A 24 2.81 4.48 -4.26
N ALA A 25 3.02 4.68 -2.95
CA ALA A 25 4.30 4.40 -2.31
C ALA A 25 4.63 2.90 -2.35
N ILE A 26 3.66 2.04 -2.08
CA ILE A 26 3.80 0.58 -2.13
C ILE A 26 4.08 0.11 -3.57
N GLU A 27 3.30 0.59 -4.54
CA GLU A 27 3.48 0.25 -5.96
C GLU A 27 4.89 0.61 -6.46
N LYS A 28 5.37 1.81 -6.11
CA LYS A 28 6.72 2.27 -6.47
C LYS A 28 7.80 1.35 -5.89
N SER A 29 7.65 0.96 -4.62
CA SER A 29 8.56 0.03 -3.94
C SER A 29 8.55 -1.36 -4.58
N LEU A 30 7.38 -1.92 -4.85
CA LEU A 30 7.23 -3.22 -5.52
C LEU A 30 7.85 -3.21 -6.91
N SER A 31 7.59 -2.17 -7.71
CA SER A 31 8.17 -2.03 -9.05
C SER A 31 9.70 -2.03 -9.01
N ALA A 32 10.31 -1.33 -8.05
CA ALA A 32 11.76 -1.32 -7.88
C ALA A 32 12.31 -2.69 -7.47
N LEU A 33 11.66 -3.37 -6.52
CA LEU A 33 12.08 -4.70 -6.04
C LEU A 33 11.94 -5.76 -7.13
N TYR A 34 10.85 -5.72 -7.90
CA TYR A 34 10.65 -6.64 -9.02
C TYR A 34 11.67 -6.42 -10.13
N ARG A 35 12.05 -5.17 -10.41
CA ARG A 35 13.15 -4.87 -11.34
C ARG A 35 14.50 -5.39 -10.83
N ALA A 36 14.78 -5.25 -9.53
CA ALA A 36 15.99 -5.79 -8.92
C ALA A 36 16.04 -7.33 -9.05
N ARG A 37 14.92 -8.00 -8.74
CA ARG A 37 14.78 -9.46 -8.90
C ARG A 37 14.97 -9.90 -10.35
N TYR A 38 14.37 -9.18 -11.30
CA TYR A 38 14.56 -9.43 -12.73
C TYR A 38 16.02 -9.23 -13.18
N ALA A 39 16.74 -8.29 -12.57
CA ALA A 39 18.17 -8.08 -12.80
C ALA A 39 19.07 -9.13 -12.12
N GLY A 40 18.49 -10.10 -11.41
CA GLY A 40 19.20 -11.22 -10.79
C GLY A 40 19.41 -11.11 -9.28
N ASP A 41 18.82 -10.12 -8.61
CA ASP A 41 18.82 -10.06 -7.13
C ASP A 41 17.85 -11.11 -6.56
N ASP A 42 18.39 -12.27 -6.19
CA ASP A 42 17.66 -13.34 -5.51
C ASP A 42 17.94 -13.37 -4.00
N SER A 43 18.33 -12.23 -3.42
CA SER A 43 18.55 -12.16 -1.99
C SER A 43 17.26 -12.42 -1.20
N THR A 44 17.40 -13.13 -0.08
CA THR A 44 16.31 -13.35 0.89
C THR A 44 15.68 -12.02 1.32
N LEU A 45 16.47 -10.96 1.42
CA LEU A 45 15.99 -9.63 1.78
C LEU A 45 15.02 -9.06 0.73
N THR A 46 15.34 -9.18 -0.55
CA THR A 46 14.47 -8.69 -1.64
C THR A 46 13.17 -9.47 -1.69
N ARG A 47 13.22 -10.80 -1.51
CA ARG A 47 12.02 -11.64 -1.38
C ARG A 47 11.12 -11.22 -0.20
N GLN A 48 11.69 -11.11 1.00
CA GLN A 48 10.94 -10.69 2.20
C GLN A 48 10.33 -9.29 2.05
N LYS A 49 11.02 -8.37 1.39
CA LYS A 49 10.48 -7.04 1.10
C LYS A 49 9.29 -7.10 0.14
N ILE A 50 9.38 -7.91 -0.93
CA ILE A 50 8.26 -8.11 -1.86
C ILE A 50 7.05 -8.65 -1.09
N GLU A 51 7.23 -9.75 -0.36
CA GLU A 51 6.17 -10.39 0.45
C GLU A 51 5.48 -9.38 1.38
N ARG A 52 6.28 -8.58 2.11
CA ARG A 52 5.75 -7.54 3.01
C ARG A 52 4.96 -6.45 2.28
N TYR A 53 5.46 -5.96 1.15
CA TYR A 53 4.77 -4.92 0.40
C TYR A 53 3.49 -5.44 -0.28
N GLU A 54 3.47 -6.70 -0.72
CA GLU A 54 2.25 -7.34 -1.23
C GLU A 54 1.20 -7.54 -0.14
N ALA A 55 1.63 -7.95 1.06
CA ALA A 55 0.74 -8.01 2.24
C ALA A 55 0.12 -6.65 2.57
N LEU A 56 0.92 -5.57 2.56
CA LEU A 56 0.43 -4.21 2.75
C LEU A 56 -0.54 -3.78 1.64
N GLN A 57 -0.26 -4.15 0.39
CA GLN A 57 -1.14 -3.86 -0.74
C GLN A 57 -2.50 -4.55 -0.57
N GLN A 58 -2.50 -5.83 -0.18
CA GLN A 58 -3.73 -6.59 0.09
C GLN A 58 -4.54 -6.00 1.24
N ALA A 59 -3.88 -5.55 2.32
CA ALA A 59 -4.53 -4.89 3.44
C ALA A 59 -5.25 -3.60 3.00
N LEU A 60 -4.61 -2.77 2.17
CA LEU A 60 -5.22 -1.55 1.63
C LEU A 60 -6.42 -1.83 0.71
N MET A 61 -6.46 -2.99 0.05
CA MET A 61 -7.59 -3.43 -0.78
C MET A 61 -8.73 -4.07 0.02
N GLY A 62 -8.64 -4.12 1.35
CA GLY A 62 -9.69 -4.65 2.23
C GLY A 62 -9.47 -6.09 2.70
N ASN A 63 -8.25 -6.63 2.55
CA ASN A 63 -7.87 -7.97 3.03
C ASN A 63 -6.85 -7.86 4.18
N PRO A 64 -7.22 -7.40 5.39
CA PRO A 64 -6.28 -7.13 6.48
C PRO A 64 -5.56 -8.38 7.00
N GLU A 65 -6.16 -9.57 6.82
CA GLU A 65 -5.55 -10.86 7.19
C GLU A 65 -4.23 -11.14 6.47
N ALA A 66 -4.00 -10.49 5.33
CA ALA A 66 -2.74 -10.58 4.58
C ALA A 66 -1.51 -10.08 5.37
N LEU A 67 -1.71 -9.27 6.42
CA LEU A 67 -0.62 -8.80 7.30
C LEU A 67 -0.20 -9.81 8.36
N ALA A 68 -0.99 -10.86 8.58
CA ALA A 68 -0.77 -11.86 9.63
C ALA A 68 -0.05 -13.13 9.15
N ALA A 69 0.19 -13.25 7.84
CA ALA A 69 0.92 -14.35 7.20
C ALA A 69 2.43 -14.10 7.19
#